data_AF-Q18F80-F1
#
_entry.id   AF-Q18F80-F1
#
_cell.length_a   1.000
_cell.length_b   1.000
_cell.length_c   1.000
_cell.angle_alpha   90.00
_cell.angle_beta   90.00
_cell.angle_gamma   90.00
#
_symmetry.space_group_name_H-M   'P 1'
#
loop_
_entity.id
_entity.type
_entity.pdbx_description
1 polymer ?
#
loop_
_entity_poly.entity_id
_entity_poly.type
_entity_poly.pdbx_seq_one_letter_code
_entity_poly.pdbx_strand_id
1 'polypeptide(L)'
;MDESVFGVDVGGWVEQNRSRDLYELVREPVQNALDTGTDLDVRLNYDSGSVAVQDYDEEGVEDLSRFYDLFSGDKHGDPEVRGRFGRGVKEFIGATDEAVIASTGGGLRFRFDTVYDEDLDEYRVEASRELFPDAQRDRGTVVYGRCGEWSRGDLEEVEDFVEDLWMPRDRELRLETVGPDSERVVTGVEPDAVLDDVYLPTVVYEEGVKKERSRLTEVEVNRTEPGEGSVYELGIPVTRDEEFPFLFNVHQKTPVTERRNELDNSYRTDLMQHLLGDRLDLLDDSELGEDYVTQYVSRFRHRMSGDAQRSYIERRFGTDPGDLLVFSDETPKMAVTWAVQRGLPMEDLDDHGMKVRGLLEEQCPTVQDWYTGQNSSRSVEVVEDPGEDQRELIQYFEQEVLGRTGAGDVDIELAYITEDADDGQTHASYRPREETIYLNALADDWDSPTPSRIGTFVHELGHHETDPVEAGHGPEWYHTVEELSGEVIRSLEEEIEE
;
A
#
# COMPACT_ATOMS: atom_id res chain seq x y z
N MET A 1 25.61 44.34 -33.67
CA MET A 1 25.74 42.94 -33.24
C MET A 1 24.86 42.87 -32.02
N ASP A 2 23.65 42.34 -32.19
CA ASP A 2 22.76 42.05 -31.07
C ASP A 2 23.50 41.16 -30.09
N GLU A 3 23.74 41.67 -28.88
CA GLU A 3 24.08 40.81 -27.76
C GLU A 3 22.83 39.98 -27.46
N SER A 4 22.78 38.75 -27.96
CA SER A 4 21.61 37.90 -27.70
C SER A 4 21.45 37.69 -26.20
N VAL A 5 20.23 37.95 -25.72
CA VAL A 5 19.88 38.00 -24.28
C VAL A 5 20.35 36.75 -23.52
N PHE A 6 20.33 35.59 -24.18
CA PHE A 6 20.71 34.29 -23.62
C PHE A 6 21.85 33.57 -24.37
N GLY A 7 22.48 34.19 -25.39
CA GLY A 7 23.47 33.48 -26.20
C GLY A 7 22.89 32.46 -27.21
N VAL A 8 21.57 32.43 -27.43
CA VAL A 8 20.83 31.49 -28.32
C VAL A 8 19.81 32.22 -29.21
N ASP A 9 19.12 31.48 -30.09
CA ASP A 9 17.97 31.98 -30.84
C ASP A 9 16.82 32.36 -29.89
N VAL A 10 16.56 33.65 -29.77
CA VAL A 10 15.61 34.18 -28.78
C VAL A 10 14.16 33.91 -29.18
N GLY A 11 13.86 33.92 -30.49
CA GLY A 11 12.52 33.62 -30.98
C GLY A 11 12.07 32.21 -30.61
N GLY A 12 12.85 31.20 -30.99
CA GLY A 12 12.56 29.80 -30.64
C GLY A 12 12.56 29.54 -29.13
N TRP A 13 13.43 30.22 -28.36
CA TRP A 13 13.43 30.12 -26.90
C TRP A 13 12.14 30.65 -26.27
N VAL A 14 11.67 31.82 -26.71
CA VAL A 14 10.44 32.43 -26.20
C VAL A 14 9.22 31.61 -26.60
N GLU A 15 9.13 31.20 -27.87
CA GLU A 15 8.04 30.35 -28.36
C GLU A 15 7.95 29.03 -27.59
N GLN A 16 9.09 28.35 -27.38
CA GLN A 16 9.12 27.11 -26.62
C GLN A 16 8.59 27.29 -25.19
N ASN A 17 9.00 28.34 -24.49
CA ASN A 17 8.64 28.53 -23.09
C ASN A 17 7.22 29.08 -22.91
N ARG A 18 6.71 29.93 -23.83
CA ARG A 18 5.31 30.39 -23.80
C ARG A 18 4.29 29.28 -24.05
N SER A 19 4.70 28.18 -24.68
CA SER A 19 3.82 27.02 -24.90
C SER A 19 3.66 26.10 -23.68
N ARG A 20 4.34 26.39 -22.57
CA ARG A 20 4.31 25.59 -21.34
C ARG A 20 3.32 26.18 -20.34
N ASP A 21 2.79 25.31 -19.50
CA ASP A 21 1.89 25.72 -18.41
C ASP A 21 2.64 26.63 -17.43
N LEU A 22 2.01 27.72 -17.00
CA LEU A 22 2.66 28.76 -16.22
C LEU A 22 3.19 28.24 -14.87
N TYR A 23 2.43 27.37 -14.21
CA TYR A 23 2.83 26.81 -12.92
C TYR A 23 4.13 25.99 -13.03
N GLU A 24 4.38 25.29 -14.15
CA GLU A 24 5.65 24.57 -14.36
C GLU A 24 6.85 25.53 -14.40
N LEU A 25 6.65 26.72 -14.96
CA LEU A 25 7.68 27.76 -15.07
C LEU A 25 7.91 28.47 -13.73
N VAL A 26 6.84 28.74 -12.98
CA VAL A 26 6.88 29.38 -11.64
C VAL A 26 7.47 28.46 -10.57
N ARG A 27 7.33 27.14 -10.74
CA ARG A 27 7.93 26.13 -9.85
C ARG A 27 9.42 26.36 -9.60
N GLU A 28 10.19 26.76 -10.61
CA GLU A 28 11.64 26.88 -10.49
C GLU A 28 12.10 28.11 -9.68
N PRO A 29 11.53 29.32 -9.88
CA PRO A 29 11.68 30.43 -8.92
C PRO A 29 11.30 30.05 -7.49
N VAL A 30 10.16 29.36 -7.29
CA VAL A 30 9.70 28.91 -5.96
C VAL A 30 10.69 27.95 -5.32
N GLN A 31 11.17 26.96 -6.06
CA GLN A 31 12.19 26.01 -5.60
C GLN A 31 13.47 26.72 -5.16
N ASN A 32 13.95 27.68 -5.96
CA ASN A 32 15.16 28.43 -5.61
C ASN A 32 14.98 29.27 -4.35
N ALA A 33 13.80 29.88 -4.18
CA ALA A 33 13.47 30.63 -2.98
C ALA A 33 13.41 29.72 -1.73
N LEU A 34 12.76 28.55 -1.81
CA LEU A 34 12.72 27.58 -0.71
C LEU A 34 14.09 26.99 -0.36
N ASP A 35 14.97 26.84 -1.35
CA ASP A 35 16.35 26.36 -1.15
C ASP A 35 17.22 27.35 -0.36
N THR A 36 16.82 28.62 -0.24
CA THR A 36 17.59 29.62 0.53
C THR A 36 17.53 29.43 2.03
N GLY A 37 16.50 28.74 2.54
CA GLY A 37 16.32 28.61 3.97
C GLY A 37 15.33 29.59 4.60
N THR A 38 14.76 30.54 3.84
CA THR A 38 13.92 31.62 4.38
C THR A 38 12.44 31.46 4.07
N ASP A 39 11.63 32.37 4.61
CA ASP A 39 10.23 32.55 4.22
C ASP A 39 10.10 32.83 2.72
N LEU A 40 8.94 32.49 2.17
CA LEU A 40 8.58 32.62 0.77
C LEU A 40 7.40 33.60 0.62
N ASP A 41 7.52 34.58 -0.29
CA ASP A 41 6.42 35.48 -0.64
C ASP A 41 6.12 35.31 -2.14
N VAL A 42 4.89 34.93 -2.46
CA VAL A 42 4.38 34.79 -3.81
C VAL A 42 3.22 35.75 -4.01
N ARG A 43 3.29 36.54 -5.08
CA ARG A 43 2.23 37.49 -5.43
C ARG A 43 1.72 37.24 -6.84
N LEU A 44 0.42 37.08 -6.97
CA LEU A 44 -0.28 36.89 -8.23
C LEU A 44 -1.14 38.11 -8.51
N ASN A 45 -1.03 38.69 -9.70
CA ASN A 45 -1.87 39.81 -10.10
C ASN A 45 -2.64 39.46 -11.36
N TYR A 46 -3.92 39.14 -11.15
CA TYR A 46 -4.87 38.72 -12.16
C TYR A 46 -5.22 39.83 -13.16
N ASP A 47 -5.20 41.08 -12.73
CA ASP A 47 -5.52 42.22 -13.59
C ASP A 47 -4.40 42.52 -14.60
N SER A 48 -3.15 42.23 -14.23
CA SER A 48 -1.97 42.55 -15.03
C SER A 48 -1.32 41.34 -15.71
N GLY A 49 -1.72 40.12 -15.34
CA GLY A 49 -1.08 38.89 -15.81
C GLY A 49 0.36 38.79 -15.29
N SER A 50 0.57 38.91 -13.98
CA SER A 50 1.92 38.88 -13.41
C SER A 50 2.08 38.04 -12.15
N VAL A 51 3.29 37.53 -11.96
CA VAL A 51 3.72 36.70 -10.84
C VAL A 51 5.01 37.28 -10.27
N ALA A 52 5.10 37.40 -8.95
CA ALA A 52 6.32 37.71 -8.23
C ALA A 52 6.62 36.59 -7.23
N VAL A 53 7.86 36.12 -7.19
CA VAL A 53 8.36 35.17 -6.20
C VAL A 53 9.54 35.79 -5.49
N GLN A 54 9.54 35.75 -4.15
CA GLN A 54 10.52 36.42 -3.32
C GLN A 54 10.99 35.55 -2.16
N ASP A 55 12.30 35.59 -1.90
CA ASP A 55 12.95 35.08 -0.68
C ASP A 55 13.54 36.23 0.16
N TYR A 56 14.11 35.89 1.32
CA TYR A 56 14.69 36.83 2.28
C TYR A 56 16.11 36.45 2.71
N ASP A 57 16.82 35.67 1.88
CA ASP A 57 18.19 35.24 2.15
C ASP A 57 19.13 36.41 2.47
N GLU A 58 20.00 36.28 3.46
CA GLU A 58 20.89 37.39 3.85
C GLU A 58 21.92 37.71 2.75
N GLU A 59 22.34 36.72 1.96
CA GLU A 59 23.38 36.88 0.93
C GLU A 59 22.78 37.27 -0.43
N GLY A 60 21.62 36.71 -0.80
CA GLY A 60 21.00 36.93 -2.10
C GLY A 60 21.91 36.48 -3.25
N VAL A 61 21.87 37.21 -4.37
CA VAL A 61 22.67 36.93 -5.57
C VAL A 61 23.46 38.18 -5.97
N GLU A 62 24.76 38.15 -5.68
CA GLU A 62 25.71 39.21 -6.06
C GLU A 62 26.02 39.18 -7.57
N ASP A 63 26.26 37.99 -8.14
CA ASP A 63 26.54 37.83 -9.57
C ASP A 63 25.26 37.60 -10.38
N LEU A 64 24.73 38.70 -10.93
CA LEU A 64 23.50 38.68 -11.74
C LEU A 64 23.64 37.94 -13.07
N SER A 65 24.86 37.60 -13.52
CA SER A 65 25.05 36.84 -14.76
C SER A 65 24.42 35.45 -14.73
N ARG A 66 24.25 34.91 -13.52
CA ARG A 66 23.56 33.64 -13.24
C ARG A 66 22.15 33.56 -13.81
N PHE A 67 21.49 34.70 -14.04
CA PHE A 67 20.12 34.78 -14.57
C PHE A 67 20.03 34.81 -16.09
N TYR A 68 21.13 35.02 -16.81
CA TYR A 68 21.12 35.08 -18.28
C TYR A 68 22.18 34.23 -18.97
N ASP A 69 23.20 33.75 -18.25
CA ASP A 69 24.14 32.78 -18.79
C ASP A 69 23.54 31.36 -18.71
N LEU A 70 23.14 30.82 -19.87
CA LEU A 70 22.53 29.49 -19.96
C LEU A 70 23.44 28.36 -19.44
N PHE A 71 24.76 28.58 -19.38
CA PHE A 71 25.73 27.56 -18.96
C PHE A 71 26.22 27.75 -17.52
N SER A 72 25.74 28.76 -16.78
CA SER A 72 26.04 28.94 -15.37
C SER A 72 25.02 28.18 -14.49
N GLY A 73 25.50 27.23 -13.68
CA GLY A 73 24.67 26.48 -12.71
C GLY A 73 25.51 25.57 -11.81
N ASP A 74 25.51 25.83 -10.50
CA ASP A 74 26.37 25.12 -9.54
C ASP A 74 25.64 24.05 -8.70
N LYS A 75 24.30 23.99 -8.79
CA LYS A 75 23.43 23.17 -7.89
C LYS A 75 23.23 21.71 -8.33
N HIS A 76 23.96 21.22 -9.32
CA HIS A 76 23.73 19.88 -9.89
C HIS A 76 24.04 18.73 -8.91
N GLY A 77 25.00 18.91 -8.00
CA GLY A 77 25.54 17.80 -7.20
C GLY A 77 24.79 17.48 -5.91
N ASP A 78 24.02 18.42 -5.37
CA ASP A 78 23.39 18.27 -4.05
C ASP A 78 21.97 17.69 -4.16
N PRO A 79 21.70 16.50 -3.61
CA PRO A 79 20.36 15.89 -3.63
C PRO A 79 19.40 16.46 -2.59
N GLU A 80 19.86 17.30 -1.66
CA GLU A 80 19.04 17.95 -0.61
C GLU A 80 18.47 19.31 -1.07
N VAL A 81 18.88 19.77 -2.25
CA VAL A 81 18.49 21.06 -2.85
C VAL A 81 17.50 20.83 -3.99
N ARG A 82 16.39 21.57 -4.06
CA ARG A 82 15.31 21.36 -5.05
C ARG A 82 15.74 21.65 -6.49
N GLY A 83 16.56 22.69 -6.67
CA GLY A 83 17.07 23.09 -7.98
C GLY A 83 17.94 22.01 -8.67
N ARG A 84 17.70 21.77 -9.97
CA ARG A 84 18.41 20.72 -10.74
C ARG A 84 19.31 21.24 -11.85
N PHE A 85 18.93 22.31 -12.55
CA PHE A 85 19.56 22.64 -13.84
C PHE A 85 20.04 24.08 -14.02
N GLY A 86 19.78 25.00 -13.07
CA GLY A 86 20.12 26.43 -13.23
C GLY A 86 19.44 27.12 -14.43
N ARG A 87 18.55 26.42 -15.13
CA ARG A 87 17.88 26.82 -16.38
C ARG A 87 16.45 27.28 -16.16
N GLY A 88 15.77 26.78 -15.12
CA GLY A 88 14.34 27.02 -14.90
C GLY A 88 13.94 28.50 -14.77
N VAL A 89 14.71 29.31 -14.04
CA VAL A 89 14.45 30.76 -13.96
C VAL A 89 14.60 31.44 -15.34
N LYS A 90 15.50 30.93 -16.20
CA LYS A 90 15.71 31.46 -17.56
C LYS A 90 14.56 31.12 -18.50
N GLU A 91 13.97 29.93 -18.31
CA GLU A 91 12.76 29.50 -18.99
C GLU A 91 11.56 30.35 -18.57
N PHE A 92 11.40 30.61 -17.27
CA PHE A 92 10.41 31.56 -16.77
C PHE A 92 10.58 32.95 -17.39
N ILE A 93 11.80 33.50 -17.42
CA ILE A 93 12.08 34.80 -18.08
C ILE A 93 11.66 34.75 -19.55
N GLY A 94 11.99 33.68 -20.27
CA GLY A 94 11.63 33.51 -21.69
C GLY A 94 10.13 33.41 -21.95
N ALA A 95 9.32 33.05 -20.94
CA ALA A 95 7.86 32.99 -21.05
C ALA A 95 7.15 34.33 -20.78
N THR A 96 7.89 35.39 -20.46
CA THR A 96 7.32 36.71 -20.13
C THR A 96 7.36 37.68 -21.31
N ASP A 97 6.56 38.75 -21.23
CA ASP A 97 6.78 39.99 -21.99
C ASP A 97 7.79 40.89 -21.26
N GLU A 98 7.70 40.95 -19.93
CA GLU A 98 8.69 41.63 -19.08
C GLU A 98 9.02 40.76 -17.86
N ALA A 99 10.32 40.59 -17.59
CA ALA A 99 10.80 40.00 -16.34
C ALA A 99 11.70 40.99 -15.62
N VAL A 100 11.57 41.07 -14.29
CA VAL A 100 12.42 41.89 -13.44
C VAL A 100 13.00 41.01 -12.34
N ILE A 101 14.31 41.09 -12.17
CA ILE A 101 15.02 40.43 -11.08
C ILE A 101 15.70 41.49 -10.26
N ALA A 102 15.55 41.44 -8.94
CA ALA A 102 16.24 42.34 -8.02
C ALA A 102 16.85 41.50 -6.90
N SER A 103 18.13 41.72 -6.62
CA SER A 103 18.87 41.01 -5.57
C SER A 103 19.98 41.90 -4.99
N THR A 104 20.82 41.34 -4.13
CA THR A 104 21.95 42.03 -3.48
C THR A 104 23.03 42.50 -4.46
N GLY A 105 23.10 41.94 -5.67
CA GLY A 105 23.98 42.40 -6.76
C GLY A 105 23.44 43.56 -7.61
N GLY A 106 22.18 43.98 -7.41
CA GLY A 106 21.47 44.96 -8.26
C GLY A 106 20.21 44.38 -8.91
N GLY A 107 19.75 45.01 -9.99
CA GLY A 107 18.60 44.56 -10.75
C GLY A 107 18.86 44.29 -12.23
N LEU A 108 18.04 43.42 -12.81
CA LEU A 108 17.95 43.11 -14.23
C LEU A 108 16.50 43.27 -14.69
N ARG A 109 16.30 43.85 -15.88
CA ARG A 109 15.03 43.79 -16.60
C ARG A 109 15.24 43.14 -17.95
N PHE A 110 14.37 42.23 -18.29
CA PHE A 110 14.24 41.62 -19.60
C PHE A 110 12.94 42.08 -20.24
N ARG A 111 12.95 42.38 -21.54
CA ARG A 111 11.73 42.60 -22.33
C ARG A 111 11.77 41.80 -23.60
N PHE A 112 10.62 41.25 -23.98
CA PHE A 112 10.42 40.46 -25.20
C PHE A 112 9.21 41.02 -25.94
N ASP A 113 9.45 41.56 -27.14
CA ASP A 113 8.43 42.20 -27.97
C ASP A 113 8.30 41.45 -29.30
N THR A 114 7.10 40.95 -29.60
CA THR A 114 6.81 40.36 -30.92
C THR A 114 6.58 41.48 -31.93
N VAL A 115 7.49 41.63 -32.88
CA VAL A 115 7.45 42.65 -33.93
C VAL A 115 7.33 42.00 -35.30
N TYR A 116 6.60 42.64 -36.20
CA TYR A 116 6.55 42.23 -37.59
C TYR A 116 7.73 42.84 -38.35
N ASP A 117 8.55 42.00 -38.96
CA ASP A 117 9.67 42.39 -39.80
C ASP A 117 9.19 42.52 -41.25
N GLU A 118 9.02 43.76 -41.72
CA GLU A 118 8.55 44.05 -43.09
C GLU A 118 9.52 43.55 -44.17
N ASP A 119 10.83 43.44 -43.87
CA ASP A 119 11.84 43.01 -44.84
C ASP A 119 11.85 41.48 -45.00
N LEU A 120 11.50 40.76 -43.93
CA LEU A 120 11.45 39.29 -43.91
C LEU A 120 10.02 38.72 -44.08
N ASP A 121 9.00 39.57 -44.03
CA ASP A 121 7.57 39.20 -44.08
C ASP A 121 7.19 38.15 -43.01
N GLU A 122 7.78 38.29 -41.81
CA GLU A 122 7.57 37.37 -40.69
C GLU A 122 7.56 38.09 -39.34
N TYR A 123 6.95 37.47 -38.33
CA TYR A 123 7.02 37.94 -36.95
C TYR A 123 8.31 37.44 -36.31
N ARG A 124 9.02 38.33 -35.62
CA ARG A 124 10.22 38.02 -34.83
C ARG A 124 10.07 38.54 -33.41
N VAL A 125 10.85 37.96 -32.49
CA VAL A 125 10.94 38.45 -31.11
C VAL A 125 12.16 39.36 -30.99
N GLU A 126 11.93 40.63 -30.70
CA GLU A 126 12.99 41.53 -30.23
C GLU A 126 13.14 41.37 -28.72
N ALA A 127 14.38 41.31 -28.25
CA ALA A 127 14.66 41.11 -26.83
C ALA A 127 15.71 42.09 -26.33
N SER A 128 15.48 42.60 -25.12
CA SER A 128 16.41 43.52 -24.46
C SER A 128 16.69 43.06 -23.03
N ARG A 129 17.91 43.35 -22.56
CA ARG A 129 18.35 43.17 -21.19
C ARG A 129 18.96 44.47 -20.69
N GLU A 130 18.47 44.99 -19.57
CA GLU A 130 18.95 46.22 -18.95
C GLU A 130 19.35 45.95 -17.49
N LEU A 131 20.51 46.49 -17.08
CA LEU A 131 20.99 46.45 -15.70
C LEU A 131 20.55 47.71 -14.95
N PHE A 132 20.05 47.56 -13.73
CA PHE A 132 19.67 48.65 -12.85
C PHE A 132 20.33 48.46 -11.48
N PRO A 133 21.57 48.96 -11.30
CA PRO A 133 22.28 48.83 -10.03
C PRO A 133 21.52 49.43 -8.85
N ASP A 134 20.72 50.48 -9.06
CA ASP A 134 19.93 51.14 -8.03
C ASP A 134 18.76 50.29 -7.50
N ALA A 135 18.44 49.17 -8.15
CA ALA A 135 17.46 48.19 -7.67
C ALA A 135 18.08 47.13 -6.74
N GLN A 136 19.31 47.36 -6.28
CA GLN A 136 19.98 46.53 -5.28
C GLN A 136 19.12 46.41 -4.02
N ARG A 137 19.02 45.17 -3.52
CA ARG A 137 18.32 44.86 -2.28
C ARG A 137 19.29 44.72 -1.12
N ASP A 138 18.84 45.03 0.09
CA ASP A 138 19.62 44.77 1.30
C ASP A 138 19.76 43.26 1.58
N ARG A 139 18.76 42.47 1.14
CA ARG A 139 18.70 41.01 1.27
C ARG A 139 17.70 40.39 0.30
N GLY A 140 17.87 39.10 0.06
CA GLY A 140 17.00 38.21 -0.70
C GLY A 140 16.90 38.54 -2.17
N THR A 141 16.15 37.71 -2.90
CA THR A 141 15.92 37.89 -4.33
C THR A 141 14.43 38.00 -4.63
N VAL A 142 14.07 38.85 -5.60
CA VAL A 142 12.74 38.88 -6.21
C VAL A 142 12.88 38.51 -7.67
N VAL A 143 12.05 37.57 -8.12
CA VAL A 143 11.86 37.22 -9.53
C VAL A 143 10.42 37.58 -9.88
N TYR A 144 10.27 38.58 -10.74
CA TYR A 144 8.99 39.06 -11.26
C TYR A 144 8.88 38.74 -12.74
N GLY A 145 7.71 38.31 -13.18
CA GLY A 145 7.38 38.10 -14.58
C GLY A 145 5.98 38.57 -14.89
N ARG A 146 5.79 39.11 -16.09
CA ARG A 146 4.49 39.53 -16.62
C ARG A 146 4.35 39.08 -18.06
N CYS A 147 3.19 38.54 -18.41
CA CYS A 147 2.79 38.31 -19.79
C CYS A 147 1.33 38.68 -19.97
N GLY A 148 1.03 39.50 -20.99
CA GLY A 148 -0.34 39.88 -21.33
C GLY A 148 -1.17 38.72 -21.90
N GLU A 149 -0.52 37.62 -22.29
CA GLU A 149 -1.17 36.41 -22.80
C GLU A 149 -1.56 35.42 -21.70
N TRP A 150 -1.04 35.57 -20.48
CA TRP A 150 -1.45 34.72 -19.35
C TRP A 150 -2.90 34.98 -18.99
N SER A 151 -3.70 33.92 -19.07
CA SER A 151 -5.09 33.94 -18.73
C SER A 151 -5.29 33.89 -17.21
N ARG A 152 -6.53 34.13 -16.79
CA ARG A 152 -6.93 33.91 -15.40
C ARG A 152 -6.75 32.45 -14.95
N GLY A 153 -7.00 31.49 -15.85
CA GLY A 153 -6.81 30.07 -15.56
C GLY A 153 -5.35 29.72 -15.30
N ASP A 154 -4.42 30.29 -16.07
CA ASP A 154 -2.98 30.06 -15.86
C ASP A 154 -2.51 30.54 -14.48
N LEU A 155 -3.07 31.66 -14.00
CA LEU A 155 -2.78 32.18 -12.66
C LEU A 155 -3.48 31.39 -11.56
N GLU A 156 -4.69 30.88 -11.79
CA GLU A 156 -5.39 29.97 -10.87
C GLU A 156 -4.57 28.68 -10.68
N GLU A 157 -3.99 28.11 -11.74
CA GLU A 157 -3.09 26.95 -11.63
C GLU A 157 -1.80 27.25 -10.84
N VAL A 158 -1.28 28.48 -10.92
CA VAL A 158 -0.15 28.91 -10.09
C VAL A 158 -0.58 29.05 -8.63
N GLU A 159 -1.77 29.62 -8.38
CA GLU A 159 -2.35 29.73 -7.03
C GLU A 159 -2.47 28.33 -6.41
N ASP A 160 -3.10 27.39 -7.11
CA ASP A 160 -3.29 26.00 -6.66
C ASP A 160 -1.94 25.30 -6.40
N PHE A 161 -0.95 25.49 -7.28
CA PHE A 161 0.39 24.93 -7.08
C PHE A 161 1.08 25.49 -5.82
N VAL A 162 0.94 26.79 -5.57
CA VAL A 162 1.59 27.46 -4.43
C VAL A 162 0.89 27.10 -3.11
N GLU A 163 -0.44 26.95 -3.13
CA GLU A 163 -1.21 26.50 -1.95
C GLU A 163 -0.92 25.05 -1.58
N ASP A 164 -0.61 24.21 -2.57
CA ASP A 164 -0.23 22.81 -2.40
C ASP A 164 1.26 22.61 -2.04
N LEU A 165 2.01 23.65 -1.70
CA LEU A 165 3.39 23.47 -1.24
C LEU A 165 3.42 22.91 0.19
N TRP A 166 4.18 21.83 0.39
CA TRP A 166 4.47 21.32 1.73
C TRP A 166 5.60 22.15 2.35
N MET A 167 5.20 23.13 3.15
CA MET A 167 6.12 24.09 3.74
C MET A 167 6.92 23.49 4.91
N PRO A 168 8.21 23.82 5.06
CA PRO A 168 8.95 23.54 6.30
C PRO A 168 8.30 24.19 7.51
N ARG A 169 8.33 23.51 8.67
CA ARG A 169 7.65 23.94 9.91
C ARG A 169 8.19 25.24 10.50
N ASP A 170 9.43 25.60 10.18
CA ASP A 170 10.14 26.78 10.66
C ASP A 170 10.00 27.99 9.71
N ARG A 171 9.16 27.89 8.67
CA ARG A 171 9.05 28.90 7.61
C ARG A 171 7.61 29.19 7.25
N GLU A 172 7.37 30.39 6.75
CA GLU A 172 6.06 30.84 6.30
C GLU A 172 6.07 31.10 4.78
N LEU A 173 4.97 30.73 4.13
CA LEU A 173 4.63 31.11 2.76
C LEU A 173 3.52 32.14 2.82
N ARG A 174 3.76 33.34 2.30
CA ARG A 174 2.74 34.35 2.07
C ARG A 174 2.31 34.34 0.62
N LEU A 175 1.02 34.12 0.37
CA LEU A 175 0.40 34.19 -0.95
C LEU A 175 -0.54 35.40 -1.00
N GLU A 176 -0.20 36.39 -1.82
CA GLU A 176 -1.02 37.59 -2.05
C GLU A 176 -1.61 37.54 -3.46
N THR A 177 -2.91 37.75 -3.59
CA THR A 177 -3.56 37.87 -4.89
C THR A 177 -4.20 39.25 -5.07
N VAL A 178 -4.04 39.81 -6.27
CA VAL A 178 -4.56 41.12 -6.68
C VAL A 178 -5.52 40.93 -7.85
N GLY A 179 -6.72 41.49 -7.74
CA GLY A 179 -7.88 41.23 -8.60
C GLY A 179 -8.99 40.61 -7.76
N PRO A 180 -8.87 39.33 -7.34
CA PRO A 180 -9.43 38.87 -6.08
C PRO A 180 -8.51 39.35 -4.95
N ASP A 181 -8.89 40.35 -4.17
CA ASP A 181 -8.05 40.80 -3.05
C ASP A 181 -8.03 39.73 -1.95
N SER A 182 -6.97 38.92 -1.89
CA SER A 182 -6.77 37.87 -0.89
C SER A 182 -5.33 37.83 -0.42
N GLU A 183 -5.16 37.50 0.86
CA GLU A 183 -3.86 37.25 1.45
C GLU A 183 -3.98 36.00 2.31
N ARG A 184 -3.13 35.01 2.05
CA ARG A 184 -3.05 33.76 2.80
C ARG A 184 -1.63 33.55 3.30
N VAL A 185 -1.53 32.95 4.48
CA VAL A 185 -0.27 32.49 5.07
C VAL A 185 -0.36 30.99 5.25
N VAL A 186 0.56 30.26 4.62
CA VAL A 186 0.68 28.80 4.69
C VAL A 186 1.93 28.48 5.51
N THR A 187 1.80 27.57 6.47
CA THR A 187 2.89 27.12 7.34
C THR A 187 2.99 25.60 7.30
N GLY A 188 4.17 25.06 7.61
CA GLY A 188 4.32 23.61 7.71
C GLY A 188 3.40 22.99 8.77
N VAL A 189 2.88 21.80 8.47
CA VAL A 189 2.05 20.99 9.37
C VAL A 189 2.94 19.94 10.04
N GLU A 190 2.62 19.57 11.29
CA GLU A 190 3.30 18.46 11.96
C GLU A 190 2.88 17.13 11.31
N PRO A 191 3.83 16.26 10.91
CA PRO A 191 3.48 15.04 10.22
C PRO A 191 2.82 14.01 11.16
N ASP A 192 1.84 13.26 10.67
CA ASP A 192 1.25 12.12 11.40
C ASP A 192 2.29 11.02 11.67
N ALA A 193 3.27 10.91 10.77
CA ALA A 193 4.41 10.03 10.92
C ALA A 193 5.67 10.53 10.24
N VAL A 194 6.80 10.08 10.78
CA VAL A 194 8.10 10.18 10.14
C VAL A 194 8.62 8.76 9.97
N LEU A 195 8.97 8.41 8.73
CA LEU A 195 9.67 7.18 8.40
C LEU A 195 11.17 7.51 8.36
N ASP A 196 11.90 7.04 9.36
CA ASP A 196 13.35 7.21 9.47
C ASP A 196 14.09 6.18 8.62
N ASP A 197 15.31 6.52 8.17
CA ASP A 197 16.24 5.57 7.54
C ASP A 197 15.68 4.81 6.32
N VAL A 198 14.82 5.45 5.53
CA VAL A 198 14.20 4.86 4.34
C VAL A 198 15.19 4.85 3.18
N TYR A 199 15.45 3.68 2.60
CA TYR A 199 16.42 3.53 1.51
C TYR A 199 15.75 3.69 0.14
N LEU A 200 15.70 4.92 -0.39
CA LEU A 200 15.02 5.22 -1.65
C LEU A 200 16.00 5.64 -2.77
N PRO A 201 15.69 5.32 -4.05
CA PRO A 201 16.43 5.86 -5.18
C PRO A 201 16.42 7.39 -5.19
N THR A 202 17.57 7.98 -5.50
CA THR A 202 17.72 9.42 -5.67
C THR A 202 18.51 9.74 -6.92
N VAL A 203 18.27 10.93 -7.47
CA VAL A 203 18.99 11.45 -8.62
C VAL A 203 20.23 12.19 -8.15
N VAL A 204 21.39 11.70 -8.56
CA VAL A 204 22.68 12.35 -8.35
C VAL A 204 23.36 12.62 -9.69
N TYR A 205 24.16 13.67 -9.76
CA TYR A 205 24.96 13.99 -10.94
C TYR A 205 26.42 13.68 -10.64
N GLU A 206 26.95 12.63 -11.27
CA GLU A 206 28.36 12.23 -11.17
C GLU A 206 29.01 12.49 -12.54
N GLU A 207 30.08 13.28 -12.58
CA GLU A 207 30.84 13.57 -13.81
C GLU A 207 29.98 14.14 -14.96
N GLY A 208 28.94 14.90 -14.63
CA GLY A 208 28.01 15.49 -15.62
C GLY A 208 26.96 14.51 -16.16
N VAL A 209 26.90 13.28 -15.63
CA VAL A 209 25.91 12.26 -16.01
C VAL A 209 24.89 12.07 -14.88
N LYS A 210 23.60 12.11 -15.23
CA LYS A 210 22.50 11.76 -14.32
C LYS A 210 22.60 10.26 -13.97
N LYS A 211 22.73 9.94 -12.69
CA LYS A 211 22.72 8.56 -12.17
C LYS A 211 21.70 8.43 -11.05
N GLU A 212 21.17 7.23 -10.90
CA GLU A 212 20.31 6.87 -9.77
C GLU A 212 21.14 6.11 -8.74
N ARG A 213 21.03 6.53 -7.48
CA ARG A 213 21.67 5.88 -6.33
C ARG A 213 20.66 5.77 -5.21
N SER A 214 20.60 4.65 -4.52
CA SER A 214 19.77 4.54 -3.32
C SER A 214 20.50 5.16 -2.12
N ARG A 215 19.80 6.01 -1.37
CA ARG A 215 20.28 6.69 -0.16
C ARG A 215 19.24 6.62 0.96
N LEU A 216 19.72 6.70 2.19
CA LEU A 216 18.88 6.93 3.36
C LEU A 216 18.29 8.33 3.29
N THR A 217 16.98 8.43 3.55
CA THR A 217 16.24 9.69 3.66
C THR A 217 15.17 9.56 4.74
N GLU A 218 14.78 10.70 5.29
CA GLU A 218 13.54 10.84 6.04
C GLU A 218 12.36 11.00 5.05
N VAL A 219 11.21 10.44 5.40
CA VAL A 219 9.94 10.65 4.71
C VAL A 219 8.87 11.05 5.73
N GLU A 220 8.35 12.26 5.61
CA GLU A 220 7.19 12.71 6.38
C GLU A 220 5.91 12.19 5.73
N VAL A 221 4.94 11.77 6.55
CA VAL A 221 3.67 11.22 6.09
C VAL A 221 2.51 11.89 6.81
N ASN A 222 1.51 12.31 6.03
CA ASN A 222 0.20 12.72 6.53
C ASN A 222 -0.89 11.85 5.94
N ARG A 223 -1.92 11.56 6.73
CA ARG A 223 -3.13 10.88 6.28
C ARG A 223 -4.03 11.86 5.54
N THR A 224 -4.68 11.36 4.50
CA THR A 224 -5.69 12.07 3.70
C THR A 224 -6.80 11.11 3.31
N GLU A 225 -7.74 11.53 2.49
CA GLU A 225 -8.79 10.65 1.97
C GLU A 225 -8.28 9.77 0.81
N PRO A 226 -8.83 8.57 0.61
CA PRO A 226 -8.49 7.74 -0.55
C PRO A 226 -8.73 8.47 -1.88
N GLY A 227 -7.75 8.43 -2.78
CA GLY A 227 -7.78 9.17 -4.04
C GLY A 227 -7.31 10.63 -3.95
N GLU A 228 -6.96 11.11 -2.76
CA GLU A 228 -6.33 12.42 -2.55
C GLU A 228 -4.82 12.29 -2.21
N GLY A 229 -4.26 11.08 -2.36
CA GLY A 229 -2.85 10.81 -2.06
C GLY A 229 -1.91 11.61 -2.95
N SER A 230 -0.75 12.00 -2.42
CA SER A 230 0.22 12.79 -3.16
C SER A 230 1.65 12.49 -2.73
N VAL A 231 2.60 12.72 -3.63
CA VAL A 231 4.04 12.60 -3.33
C VAL A 231 4.72 13.93 -3.59
N TYR A 232 5.47 14.40 -2.62
CA TYR A 232 6.24 15.63 -2.63
C TYR A 232 7.74 15.33 -2.64
N GLU A 233 8.48 16.03 -3.49
CA GLU A 233 9.94 16.07 -3.51
C GLU A 233 10.39 17.34 -2.80
N LEU A 234 10.99 17.21 -1.61
CA LEU A 234 11.46 18.35 -0.82
C LEU A 234 10.35 19.40 -0.63
N GLY A 235 9.13 18.93 -0.40
CA GLY A 235 7.92 19.73 -0.28
C GLY A 235 7.33 20.34 -1.55
N ILE A 236 7.83 19.96 -2.72
CA ILE A 236 7.24 20.32 -4.02
C ILE A 236 6.36 19.16 -4.51
N PRO A 237 5.09 19.38 -4.86
CA PRO A 237 4.22 18.33 -5.36
C PRO A 237 4.76 17.75 -6.68
N VAL A 238 4.84 16.42 -6.74
CA VAL A 238 5.26 15.65 -7.91
C VAL A 238 4.08 14.88 -8.49
N THR A 239 3.36 14.15 -7.66
CA THR A 239 2.15 13.41 -8.08
C THR A 239 1.01 13.78 -7.16
N ARG A 240 -0.20 13.71 -7.71
CA ARG A 240 -1.48 14.03 -7.06
C ARG A 240 -2.50 12.96 -7.39
N ASP A 241 -3.57 12.93 -6.63
CA ASP A 241 -4.73 12.05 -6.81
C ASP A 241 -4.36 10.56 -6.83
N GLU A 242 -3.37 10.18 -6.02
CA GLU A 242 -2.95 8.79 -5.86
C GLU A 242 -4.02 8.00 -5.08
N GLU A 243 -4.20 6.73 -5.43
CA GLU A 243 -5.25 5.88 -4.84
C GLU A 243 -5.07 5.67 -3.32
N PHE A 244 -3.82 5.73 -2.83
CA PHE A 244 -3.53 5.56 -1.41
C PHE A 244 -3.88 6.82 -0.60
N PRO A 245 -4.39 6.69 0.65
CA PRO A 245 -4.85 7.81 1.48
C PRO A 245 -3.71 8.50 2.24
N PHE A 246 -2.57 8.74 1.58
CA PHE A 246 -1.38 9.30 2.22
C PHE A 246 -0.70 10.37 1.37
N LEU A 247 -0.20 11.40 2.05
CA LEU A 247 0.69 12.41 1.51
C LEU A 247 2.11 12.09 1.97
N PHE A 248 3.03 11.89 1.03
CA PHE A 248 4.44 11.59 1.33
C PHE A 248 5.33 12.77 0.97
N ASN A 249 6.00 13.38 1.94
CA ASN A 249 7.06 14.35 1.67
C ASN A 249 8.44 13.70 1.81
N VAL A 250 9.13 13.54 0.68
CA VAL A 250 10.43 12.88 0.59
C VAL A 250 11.53 13.92 0.65
N HIS A 251 12.42 13.83 1.64
CA HIS A 251 13.46 14.82 1.91
C HIS A 251 14.72 14.64 1.03
N GLN A 252 14.54 14.24 -0.22
CA GLN A 252 15.60 14.15 -1.23
C GLN A 252 15.02 14.20 -2.65
N LYS A 253 15.88 14.40 -3.66
CA LYS A 253 15.51 14.28 -5.07
C LYS A 253 14.96 12.88 -5.39
N THR A 254 13.82 12.83 -6.05
CA THR A 254 13.14 11.62 -6.52
C THR A 254 13.42 11.38 -8.02
N PRO A 255 13.39 10.12 -8.50
CA PRO A 255 13.62 9.77 -9.90
C PRO A 255 12.38 10.06 -10.76
N VAL A 256 12.15 11.33 -11.02
CA VAL A 256 11.01 11.82 -11.82
C VAL A 256 11.40 12.16 -13.25
N THR A 257 10.37 12.28 -14.11
CA THR A 257 10.47 12.79 -15.49
C THR A 257 10.99 14.23 -15.51
N GLU A 258 11.34 14.75 -16.69
CA GLU A 258 11.81 16.14 -16.85
C GLU A 258 10.77 17.17 -16.37
N ARG A 259 9.48 16.89 -16.58
CA ARG A 259 8.35 17.72 -16.11
C ARG A 259 8.01 17.53 -14.64
N ARG A 260 8.65 16.58 -13.96
CA ARG A 260 8.47 16.27 -12.53
C ARG A 260 7.01 16.08 -12.11
N ASN A 261 6.22 15.43 -12.96
CA ASN A 261 4.79 15.19 -12.76
C ASN A 261 4.43 13.69 -12.71
N GLU A 262 5.44 12.83 -12.81
CA GLU A 262 5.28 11.38 -12.83
C GLU A 262 6.40 10.73 -12.03
N LEU A 263 6.00 9.77 -11.20
CA LEU A 263 6.87 8.93 -10.40
C LEU A 263 6.84 7.50 -10.93
N ASP A 264 7.93 6.76 -10.77
CA ASP A 264 7.95 5.34 -11.15
C ASP A 264 7.10 4.49 -10.18
N ASN A 265 6.40 3.49 -10.71
CA ASN A 265 5.54 2.61 -9.90
C ASN A 265 6.32 1.84 -8.82
N SER A 266 7.58 1.49 -9.07
CA SER A 266 8.43 0.86 -8.05
C SER A 266 8.67 1.80 -6.86
N TYR A 267 8.79 3.09 -7.10
CA TYR A 267 9.01 4.09 -6.05
C TYR A 267 7.78 4.24 -5.16
N ARG A 268 6.57 4.37 -5.74
CA ARG A 268 5.30 4.35 -4.98
C ARG A 268 5.20 3.12 -4.09
N THR A 269 5.55 1.98 -4.69
CA THR A 269 5.52 0.70 -3.99
C THR A 269 6.53 0.65 -2.85
N ASP A 270 7.69 1.26 -3.00
CA ASP A 270 8.69 1.33 -1.94
C ASP A 270 8.22 2.27 -0.81
N LEU A 271 7.60 3.42 -1.10
CA LEU A 271 7.00 4.30 -0.08
C LEU A 271 5.94 3.56 0.76
N MET A 272 4.96 2.95 0.08
CA MET A 272 3.89 2.19 0.75
C MET A 272 4.43 0.99 1.54
N GLN A 273 5.53 0.38 1.10
CA GLN A 273 6.17 -0.70 1.86
C GLN A 273 6.79 -0.21 3.17
N HIS A 274 7.49 0.92 3.17
CA HIS A 274 8.05 1.44 4.41
C HIS A 274 6.94 1.90 5.35
N LEU A 275 5.89 2.55 4.82
CA LEU A 275 4.74 2.95 5.60
C LEU A 275 4.08 1.77 6.33
N LEU A 276 3.72 0.73 5.59
CA LEU A 276 3.03 -0.43 6.14
C LEU A 276 3.92 -1.28 7.07
N GLY A 277 5.25 -1.24 6.88
CA GLY A 277 6.20 -1.91 7.75
C GLY A 277 6.41 -1.23 9.09
N ASP A 278 6.49 0.10 9.09
CA ASP A 278 6.86 0.85 10.29
C ASP A 278 5.65 1.48 10.99
N ARG A 279 4.61 1.83 10.22
CA ARG A 279 3.48 2.66 10.67
C ARG A 279 2.12 2.11 10.26
N LEU A 280 1.95 0.80 10.41
CA LEU A 280 0.65 0.14 10.22
C LEU A 280 -0.45 0.77 11.10
N ASP A 281 -0.08 1.36 12.25
CA ASP A 281 -0.96 2.10 13.16
C ASP A 281 -1.70 3.27 12.52
N LEU A 282 -1.24 3.77 11.37
CA LEU A 282 -1.91 4.83 10.63
C LEU A 282 -3.13 4.35 9.85
N LEU A 283 -3.29 3.04 9.66
CA LEU A 283 -4.46 2.45 9.02
C LEU A 283 -5.42 1.94 10.07
N ASP A 284 -6.72 1.99 9.79
CA ASP A 284 -7.76 1.32 10.54
C ASP A 284 -7.89 -0.14 10.11
N ASP A 285 -8.42 -1.00 10.99
CA ASP A 285 -8.50 -2.44 10.72
C ASP A 285 -9.36 -2.77 9.48
N SER A 286 -10.39 -1.95 9.20
CA SER A 286 -11.22 -2.10 7.99
C SER A 286 -10.45 -1.79 6.71
N GLU A 287 -9.43 -0.92 6.76
CA GLU A 287 -8.64 -0.52 5.60
C GLU A 287 -7.63 -1.58 5.19
N LEU A 288 -7.26 -2.49 6.10
CA LEU A 288 -6.31 -3.57 5.82
C LEU A 288 -6.81 -4.52 4.73
N GLY A 289 -8.12 -4.53 4.48
CA GLY A 289 -8.80 -5.26 3.40
C GLY A 289 -8.70 -4.61 2.02
N GLU A 290 -8.43 -3.31 1.94
CA GLU A 290 -8.60 -2.50 0.73
C GLU A 290 -7.53 -2.78 -0.32
N ASP A 291 -7.87 -2.57 -1.60
CA ASP A 291 -7.00 -2.84 -2.75
C ASP A 291 -5.69 -2.05 -2.66
N TYR A 292 -5.75 -0.78 -2.22
CA TYR A 292 -4.58 0.08 -2.07
C TYR A 292 -3.65 -0.37 -0.93
N VAL A 293 -4.08 -1.26 -0.03
CA VAL A 293 -3.21 -1.90 0.97
C VAL A 293 -2.73 -3.25 0.42
N THR A 294 -3.68 -4.13 0.08
CA THR A 294 -3.40 -5.52 -0.30
C THR A 294 -2.51 -5.65 -1.53
N GLN A 295 -2.54 -4.67 -2.44
CA GLN A 295 -1.67 -4.70 -3.60
C GLN A 295 -0.18 -4.56 -3.24
N TYR A 296 0.14 -3.90 -2.13
CA TYR A 296 1.51 -3.82 -1.65
C TYR A 296 1.87 -5.04 -0.80
N VAL A 297 0.87 -5.70 -0.17
CA VAL A 297 0.99 -6.85 0.78
C VAL A 297 1.90 -8.00 0.29
N SER A 298 1.99 -8.28 -1.02
CA SER A 298 2.91 -9.32 -1.52
C SER A 298 4.39 -8.97 -1.49
N ARG A 299 4.74 -7.69 -1.70
CA ARG A 299 6.16 -7.30 -1.79
C ARG A 299 6.81 -7.23 -0.41
N PHE A 300 5.99 -7.18 0.63
CA PHE A 300 6.40 -7.26 2.03
C PHE A 300 7.11 -8.54 2.42
N ARG A 301 6.85 -9.64 1.71
CA ARG A 301 7.41 -10.95 2.04
C ARG A 301 8.94 -10.92 2.22
N HIS A 302 9.65 -10.11 1.44
CA HIS A 302 11.11 -10.07 1.45
C HIS A 302 11.72 -8.85 2.15
N ARG A 303 10.90 -7.86 2.53
CA ARG A 303 11.39 -6.56 3.06
C ARG A 303 10.76 -6.12 4.38
N MET A 304 9.61 -6.68 4.79
CA MET A 304 9.10 -6.49 6.16
C MET A 304 9.92 -7.26 7.18
N SER A 305 9.87 -6.80 8.43
CA SER A 305 10.06 -7.68 9.58
C SER A 305 8.92 -8.70 9.70
N GLY A 306 9.21 -9.88 10.26
CA GLY A 306 8.16 -10.84 10.60
C GLY A 306 7.13 -10.27 11.58
N ASP A 307 7.53 -9.36 12.46
CA ASP A 307 6.64 -8.71 13.42
C ASP A 307 5.57 -7.84 12.74
N ALA A 308 5.95 -7.08 11.70
CA ALA A 308 5.00 -6.26 10.95
C ALA A 308 4.00 -7.14 10.15
N GLN A 309 4.47 -8.26 9.60
CA GLN A 309 3.62 -9.24 8.94
C GLN A 309 2.60 -9.87 9.92
N ARG A 310 3.05 -10.26 11.11
CA ARG A 310 2.19 -10.81 12.16
C ARG A 310 1.16 -9.79 12.64
N SER A 311 1.59 -8.55 12.88
CA SER A 311 0.71 -7.44 13.26
C SER A 311 -0.37 -7.17 12.21
N TYR A 312 -0.01 -7.20 10.92
CA TYR A 312 -0.98 -7.07 9.82
C TYR A 312 -2.05 -8.17 9.86
N ILE A 313 -1.64 -9.43 10.01
CA ILE A 313 -2.58 -10.57 10.07
C ILE A 313 -3.46 -10.45 11.31
N GLU A 314 -2.87 -10.20 12.48
CA GLU A 314 -3.60 -10.09 13.74
C GLU A 314 -4.70 -9.03 13.68
N ARG A 315 -4.38 -7.86 13.12
CA ARG A 315 -5.34 -6.77 12.97
C ARG A 315 -6.39 -7.01 11.89
N ARG A 316 -5.98 -7.57 10.75
CA ARG A 316 -6.89 -7.83 9.62
C ARG A 316 -7.91 -8.93 9.95
N PHE A 317 -7.48 -9.99 10.61
CA PHE A 317 -8.28 -11.20 10.86
C PHE A 317 -8.72 -11.33 12.33
N GLY A 318 -8.31 -10.39 13.19
CA GLY A 318 -8.68 -10.36 14.61
C GLY A 318 -8.12 -11.53 15.43
N THR A 319 -7.11 -12.25 14.92
CA THR A 319 -6.60 -13.50 15.47
C THR A 319 -5.08 -13.55 15.37
N ASP A 320 -4.37 -13.99 16.42
CA ASP A 320 -2.93 -14.19 16.34
C ASP A 320 -2.58 -15.16 15.18
N PRO A 321 -1.56 -14.88 14.36
CA PRO A 321 -1.21 -15.72 13.23
C PRO A 321 -0.90 -17.17 13.60
N GLY A 322 -0.43 -17.44 14.82
CA GLY A 322 -0.16 -18.80 15.30
C GLY A 322 -1.41 -19.59 15.65
N ASP A 323 -2.53 -18.91 15.91
CA ASP A 323 -3.82 -19.52 16.23
C ASP A 323 -4.76 -19.55 15.02
N LEU A 324 -4.53 -18.70 14.01
CA LEU A 324 -5.30 -18.65 12.77
C LEU A 324 -4.92 -19.79 11.84
N LEU A 325 -5.83 -20.73 11.60
CA LEU A 325 -5.59 -21.83 10.65
C LEU A 325 -5.89 -21.42 9.21
N VAL A 326 -5.13 -21.95 8.26
CA VAL A 326 -5.39 -21.72 6.82
C VAL A 326 -5.68 -23.03 6.10
N PHE A 327 -6.59 -22.99 5.13
CA PHE A 327 -6.94 -24.14 4.28
C PHE A 327 -7.16 -23.71 2.83
N SER A 328 -7.27 -24.70 1.95
CA SER A 328 -7.56 -24.52 0.52
C SER A 328 -8.38 -25.70 0.02
N ASP A 329 -8.79 -25.67 -1.25
CA ASP A 329 -9.45 -26.79 -1.94
C ASP A 329 -8.63 -28.10 -1.92
N GLU A 330 -7.31 -28.03 -1.71
CA GLU A 330 -6.43 -29.19 -1.60
C GLU A 330 -6.41 -29.80 -0.18
N THR A 331 -6.99 -29.11 0.80
CA THR A 331 -7.02 -29.56 2.20
C THR A 331 -8.06 -30.67 2.39
N PRO A 332 -7.72 -31.82 3.02
CA PRO A 332 -8.68 -32.89 3.28
C PRO A 332 -9.93 -32.40 4.02
N LYS A 333 -11.12 -32.72 3.51
CA LYS A 333 -12.39 -32.20 4.06
C LYS A 333 -12.58 -32.59 5.52
N MET A 334 -12.14 -33.77 5.92
CA MET A 334 -12.18 -34.19 7.32
C MET A 334 -11.42 -33.25 8.24
N ALA A 335 -10.24 -32.79 7.84
CA ALA A 335 -9.43 -31.89 8.64
C ALA A 335 -10.13 -30.54 8.83
N VAL A 336 -10.73 -30.00 7.76
CA VAL A 336 -11.53 -28.77 7.79
C VAL A 336 -12.74 -28.94 8.70
N THR A 337 -13.50 -30.04 8.57
CA THR A 337 -14.65 -30.28 9.44
C THR A 337 -14.26 -30.34 10.92
N TRP A 338 -13.14 -30.99 11.24
CA TRP A 338 -12.64 -31.08 12.61
C TRP A 338 -12.31 -29.72 13.21
N ALA A 339 -11.72 -28.82 12.42
CA ALA A 339 -11.44 -27.46 12.83
C ALA A 339 -12.75 -26.65 13.04
N VAL A 340 -13.72 -26.77 12.13
CA VAL A 340 -15.04 -26.13 12.23
C VAL A 340 -15.79 -26.58 13.49
N GLN A 341 -15.84 -27.89 13.77
CA GLN A 341 -16.53 -28.43 14.95
C GLN A 341 -15.96 -27.91 16.27
N ARG A 342 -14.66 -27.55 16.29
CA ARG A 342 -13.98 -26.98 17.45
C ARG A 342 -14.03 -25.46 17.51
N GLY A 343 -14.65 -24.81 16.52
CA GLY A 343 -14.76 -23.36 16.46
C GLY A 343 -13.40 -22.66 16.33
N LEU A 344 -12.43 -23.31 15.69
CA LEU A 344 -11.11 -22.73 15.47
C LEU A 344 -11.21 -21.60 14.43
N PRO A 345 -10.49 -20.49 14.63
CA PRO A 345 -10.43 -19.42 13.63
C PRO A 345 -9.70 -19.93 12.40
N MET A 346 -10.31 -19.76 11.23
CA MET A 346 -9.81 -20.32 9.98
C MET A 346 -10.14 -19.44 8.78
N GLU A 347 -9.22 -19.34 7.83
CA GLU A 347 -9.38 -18.60 6.57
C GLU A 347 -9.15 -19.51 5.35
N ASP A 348 -9.98 -19.32 4.33
CA ASP A 348 -9.84 -19.99 3.04
C ASP A 348 -8.83 -19.22 2.17
N LEU A 349 -7.74 -19.87 1.82
CA LEU A 349 -6.69 -19.29 0.98
C LEU A 349 -7.19 -18.98 -0.44
N ASP A 350 -8.22 -19.68 -0.92
CA ASP A 350 -8.76 -19.51 -2.26
C ASP A 350 -9.69 -18.27 -2.36
N ASP A 351 -10.16 -17.75 -1.22
CA ASP A 351 -10.90 -16.48 -1.12
C ASP A 351 -9.99 -15.24 -1.23
N HIS A 352 -8.67 -15.45 -1.30
CA HIS A 352 -7.69 -14.37 -1.27
C HIS A 352 -6.84 -14.30 -2.53
N GLY A 353 -6.56 -13.06 -2.96
CA GLY A 353 -5.59 -12.82 -4.02
C GLY A 353 -4.22 -13.39 -3.64
N MET A 354 -3.45 -13.80 -4.67
CA MET A 354 -2.12 -14.44 -4.55
C MET A 354 -1.19 -13.77 -3.53
N LYS A 355 -1.33 -12.45 -3.35
CA LYS A 355 -0.52 -11.62 -2.47
C LYS A 355 -0.77 -11.88 -0.98
N VAL A 356 -2.04 -11.90 -0.58
CA VAL A 356 -2.46 -12.14 0.82
C VAL A 356 -2.33 -13.63 1.13
N ARG A 357 -2.70 -14.50 0.18
CA ARG A 357 -2.51 -15.95 0.27
C ARG A 357 -1.07 -16.33 0.65
N GLY A 358 -0.08 -15.81 -0.07
CA GLY A 358 1.32 -16.13 0.21
C GLY A 358 1.84 -15.63 1.57
N LEU A 359 1.22 -14.58 2.14
CA LEU A 359 1.52 -14.11 3.48
C LEU A 359 0.94 -15.05 4.55
N LEU A 360 -0.32 -15.45 4.37
CA LEU A 360 -1.02 -16.38 5.23
C LEU A 360 -0.34 -17.76 5.25
N GLU A 361 0.03 -18.30 4.08
CA GLU A 361 0.76 -19.57 3.96
C GLU A 361 2.12 -19.57 4.70
N GLU A 362 2.76 -18.41 4.88
CA GLU A 362 4.07 -18.30 5.53
C GLU A 362 3.98 -18.10 7.04
N GLN A 363 2.96 -17.37 7.51
CA GLN A 363 2.83 -16.95 8.90
C GLN A 363 1.85 -17.79 9.72
N CYS A 364 0.94 -18.49 9.05
CA CYS A 364 -0.15 -19.24 9.68
C CYS A 364 0.02 -20.76 9.50
N PRO A 365 -0.29 -21.57 10.54
CA PRO A 365 -0.32 -23.02 10.41
C PRO A 365 -1.48 -23.49 9.51
N THR A 366 -1.26 -24.57 8.77
CA THR A 366 -2.32 -25.17 7.96
C THR A 366 -3.27 -26.01 8.81
N VAL A 367 -4.54 -26.08 8.42
CA VAL A 367 -5.52 -27.01 9.02
C VAL A 367 -5.02 -28.45 8.97
N GLN A 368 -4.32 -28.83 7.90
CA GLN A 368 -3.75 -30.17 7.75
C GLN A 368 -2.63 -30.46 8.76
N ASP A 369 -1.73 -29.50 8.99
CA ASP A 369 -0.64 -29.66 9.96
C ASP A 369 -1.20 -29.76 11.39
N TRP A 370 -2.17 -28.90 11.71
CA TRP A 370 -2.88 -28.95 12.98
C TRP A 370 -3.55 -30.32 13.18
N TYR A 371 -4.32 -30.80 12.19
CA TYR A 371 -5.02 -32.09 12.23
C TYR A 371 -4.06 -33.28 12.35
N THR A 372 -2.94 -33.25 11.61
CA THR A 372 -1.91 -34.29 11.67
C THR A 372 -1.22 -34.30 13.03
N GLY A 373 -0.95 -33.11 13.59
CA GLY A 373 -0.43 -32.94 14.94
C GLY A 373 -1.31 -33.63 15.99
N GLN A 374 -2.63 -33.38 15.95
CA GLN A 374 -3.60 -34.00 16.86
C GLN A 374 -3.65 -35.54 16.72
N ASN A 375 -3.52 -36.07 15.50
CA ASN A 375 -3.57 -37.50 15.26
C ASN A 375 -2.24 -38.23 15.55
N SER A 376 -1.11 -37.51 15.54
CA SER A 376 0.21 -38.11 15.75
C SER A 376 0.48 -38.54 17.20
N SER A 377 -0.21 -37.94 18.18
CA SER A 377 -0.16 -38.31 19.60
C SER A 377 -1.22 -39.33 20.01
N ARG A 378 -2.13 -39.71 19.09
CA ARG A 378 -3.25 -40.59 19.38
C ARG A 378 -2.83 -42.05 19.37
N SER A 379 -2.79 -42.69 20.54
CA SER A 379 -2.66 -44.16 20.64
C SER A 379 -4.02 -44.82 20.70
N VAL A 380 -4.14 -45.93 19.96
CA VAL A 380 -5.26 -46.87 20.03
C VAL A 380 -4.70 -48.17 20.59
N GLU A 381 -5.13 -48.53 21.80
CA GLU A 381 -4.80 -49.82 22.41
C GLU A 381 -6.06 -50.67 22.50
N VAL A 382 -6.14 -51.72 21.69
CA VAL A 382 -7.30 -52.63 21.67
C VAL A 382 -7.47 -53.30 23.03
N VAL A 383 -8.70 -53.35 23.53
CA VAL A 383 -9.04 -54.05 24.76
C VAL A 383 -9.03 -55.56 24.49
N GLU A 384 -8.02 -56.27 25.01
CA GLU A 384 -7.85 -57.71 24.74
C GLU A 384 -8.99 -58.59 25.25
N ASP A 385 -9.66 -58.19 26.35
CA ASP A 385 -10.77 -58.95 26.95
C ASP A 385 -11.90 -58.00 27.40
N PRO A 386 -12.80 -57.62 26.47
CA PRO A 386 -13.97 -56.80 26.81
C PRO A 386 -14.88 -57.53 27.81
N GLY A 387 -15.58 -56.78 28.66
CA GLY A 387 -16.58 -57.33 29.58
C GLY A 387 -17.73 -58.03 28.85
N GLU A 388 -18.51 -58.86 29.57
CA GLU A 388 -19.66 -59.59 28.99
C GLU A 388 -20.66 -58.63 28.32
N ASP A 389 -21.08 -57.58 29.02
CA ASP A 389 -22.00 -56.55 28.53
C ASP A 389 -21.46 -55.80 27.29
N GLN A 390 -20.13 -55.57 27.23
CA GLN A 390 -19.48 -54.92 26.09
C GLN A 390 -19.44 -55.83 24.87
N ARG A 391 -19.19 -57.13 25.06
CA ARG A 391 -19.26 -58.11 23.96
C ARG A 391 -20.70 -58.26 23.44
N GLU A 392 -21.68 -58.20 24.33
CA GLU A 392 -23.10 -58.20 23.95
C GLU A 392 -23.46 -56.95 23.13
N LEU A 393 -22.96 -55.76 23.51
CA LEU A 393 -23.18 -54.54 22.74
C LEU A 393 -22.49 -54.57 21.37
N ILE A 394 -21.26 -55.07 21.29
CA ILE A 394 -20.56 -55.21 20.01
C ILE A 394 -21.35 -56.15 19.09
N GLN A 395 -21.79 -57.31 19.60
CA GLN A 395 -22.65 -58.22 18.83
C GLN A 395 -23.97 -57.58 18.42
N TYR A 396 -24.54 -56.73 19.28
CA TYR A 396 -25.73 -55.95 18.93
C TYR A 396 -25.43 -55.00 17.76
N PHE A 397 -24.31 -54.29 17.74
CA PHE A 397 -23.96 -53.45 16.58
C PHE A 397 -23.74 -54.27 15.32
N GLU A 398 -23.06 -55.42 15.38
CA GLU A 398 -22.84 -56.30 14.23
C GLU A 398 -24.15 -56.86 13.65
N GLN A 399 -25.04 -57.35 14.52
CA GLN A 399 -26.24 -58.09 14.09
C GLN A 399 -27.44 -57.16 13.87
N GLU A 400 -27.65 -56.23 14.78
CA GLU A 400 -28.87 -55.43 14.87
C GLU A 400 -28.72 -54.03 14.30
N VAL A 401 -27.50 -53.54 14.07
CA VAL A 401 -27.30 -52.27 13.35
C VAL A 401 -26.72 -52.53 11.98
N LEU A 402 -25.51 -53.08 11.90
CA LEU A 402 -24.83 -53.36 10.64
C LEU A 402 -25.61 -54.36 9.78
N GLY A 403 -26.06 -55.48 10.37
CA GLY A 403 -26.87 -56.49 9.68
C GLY A 403 -28.23 -55.99 9.14
N ARG A 404 -28.69 -54.82 9.58
CA ARG A 404 -29.93 -54.17 9.11
C ARG A 404 -29.68 -53.05 8.10
N THR A 405 -28.42 -52.70 7.85
CA THR A 405 -28.03 -51.66 6.89
C THR A 405 -27.49 -52.26 5.60
N GLY A 406 -27.48 -51.46 4.53
CA GLY A 406 -26.80 -51.78 3.27
C GLY A 406 -25.28 -51.58 3.29
N ALA A 407 -24.69 -51.24 4.45
CA ALA A 407 -23.28 -50.94 4.59
C ALA A 407 -22.39 -52.17 4.34
N GLY A 408 -21.15 -51.91 3.91
CA GLY A 408 -20.09 -52.90 3.77
C GLY A 408 -19.70 -53.54 5.10
N ASP A 409 -18.96 -54.65 5.01
CA ASP A 409 -18.43 -55.33 6.19
C ASP A 409 -17.40 -54.43 6.88
N VAL A 410 -17.63 -54.13 8.16
CA VAL A 410 -16.73 -53.35 9.02
C VAL A 410 -16.52 -54.07 10.35
N ASP A 411 -15.28 -54.16 10.80
CA ASP A 411 -14.94 -54.74 12.09
C ASP A 411 -15.28 -53.77 13.23
N ILE A 412 -15.66 -54.28 14.40
CA ILE A 412 -16.00 -53.45 15.57
C ILE A 412 -15.14 -53.91 16.74
N GLU A 413 -14.30 -53.01 17.25
CA GLU A 413 -13.41 -53.30 18.37
C GLU A 413 -13.55 -52.27 19.49
N LEU A 414 -13.42 -52.73 20.73
CA LEU A 414 -13.28 -51.84 21.87
C LEU A 414 -11.81 -51.48 22.06
N ALA A 415 -11.47 -50.20 22.21
CA ALA A 415 -10.11 -49.75 22.42
C ALA A 415 -10.01 -48.60 23.44
N TYR A 416 -8.86 -48.50 24.11
CA TYR A 416 -8.48 -47.30 24.83
C TYR A 416 -7.91 -46.32 23.81
N ILE A 417 -8.67 -45.25 23.52
CA ILE A 417 -8.23 -44.18 22.62
C ILE A 417 -7.86 -42.99 23.48
N THR A 418 -6.55 -42.77 23.65
CA THR A 418 -6.03 -41.61 24.39
C THR A 418 -5.79 -40.45 23.42
N GLU A 419 -6.33 -39.28 23.77
CA GLU A 419 -6.04 -38.01 23.10
C GLU A 419 -5.26 -37.12 24.06
N ASP A 420 -4.23 -36.43 23.56
CA ASP A 420 -3.48 -35.40 24.32
C ASP A 420 -4.17 -34.02 24.28
N ALA A 421 -5.45 -33.94 23.91
CA ALA A 421 -6.14 -32.66 23.72
C ALA A 421 -7.03 -32.30 24.93
N ASP A 422 -6.92 -31.06 25.39
CA ASP A 422 -7.67 -30.49 26.53
C ASP A 422 -9.19 -30.34 26.27
N ASP A 423 -9.69 -30.59 25.05
CA ASP A 423 -11.02 -30.12 24.57
C ASP A 423 -11.98 -31.21 24.05
N GLY A 424 -12.09 -32.34 24.75
CA GLY A 424 -13.17 -33.32 24.57
C GLY A 424 -12.70 -34.75 24.29
N GLN A 425 -13.53 -35.74 24.63
CA GLN A 425 -13.22 -37.16 24.45
C GLN A 425 -13.88 -37.70 23.17
N THR A 426 -13.08 -38.23 22.24
CA THR A 426 -13.64 -38.99 21.11
C THR A 426 -14.34 -40.27 21.60
N HIS A 427 -15.64 -40.41 21.32
CA HIS A 427 -16.42 -41.59 21.73
C HIS A 427 -16.17 -42.81 20.85
N ALA A 428 -16.06 -42.65 19.54
CA ALA A 428 -15.71 -43.74 18.61
C ALA A 428 -14.92 -43.19 17.43
N SER A 429 -14.25 -44.06 16.67
CA SER A 429 -13.46 -43.65 15.50
C SER A 429 -13.38 -44.77 14.47
N TYR A 430 -13.74 -44.48 13.23
CA TYR A 430 -13.47 -45.35 12.10
C TYR A 430 -12.01 -45.23 11.60
N ARG A 431 -11.39 -46.38 11.25
CA ARG A 431 -10.05 -46.48 10.66
C ARG A 431 -10.11 -47.12 9.27
N PRO A 432 -10.03 -46.32 8.19
CA PRO A 432 -10.17 -46.82 6.82
C PRO A 432 -9.17 -47.90 6.39
N ARG A 433 -7.95 -47.90 6.98
CA ARG A 433 -6.92 -48.90 6.63
C ARG A 433 -7.18 -50.27 7.24
N GLU A 434 -7.86 -50.30 8.37
CA GLU A 434 -8.16 -51.50 9.13
C GLU A 434 -9.59 -51.97 8.87
N GLU A 435 -10.41 -51.12 8.21
CA GLU A 435 -11.85 -51.33 8.05
C GLU A 435 -12.51 -51.63 9.40
N THR A 436 -12.06 -50.90 10.44
CA THR A 436 -12.47 -51.13 11.83
C THR A 436 -13.03 -49.85 12.47
N ILE A 437 -14.15 -49.96 13.17
CA ILE A 437 -14.69 -48.95 14.06
C ILE A 437 -14.22 -49.26 15.48
N TYR A 438 -13.47 -48.33 16.05
CA TYR A 438 -13.02 -48.40 17.44
C TYR A 438 -13.97 -47.66 18.37
N LEU A 439 -14.55 -48.36 19.33
CA LEU A 439 -15.33 -47.81 20.42
C LEU A 439 -14.40 -47.43 21.57
N ASN A 440 -14.43 -46.17 22.03
CA ASN A 440 -13.50 -45.69 23.04
C ASN A 440 -13.94 -46.05 24.47
N ALA A 441 -13.26 -47.01 25.08
CA ALA A 441 -13.49 -47.44 26.46
C ALA A 441 -13.14 -46.39 27.52
N LEU A 442 -12.42 -45.32 27.15
CA LEU A 442 -12.16 -44.19 28.05
C LEU A 442 -13.29 -43.15 28.06
N ALA A 443 -14.07 -43.09 26.98
CA ALA A 443 -15.13 -42.10 26.79
C ALA A 443 -16.51 -42.60 27.23
N ASP A 444 -16.73 -43.92 27.18
CA ASP A 444 -17.99 -44.55 27.57
C ASP A 444 -17.73 -45.99 28.04
N ASP A 445 -18.65 -46.55 28.84
CA ASP A 445 -18.56 -47.94 29.32
C ASP A 445 -19.00 -48.98 28.28
N TRP A 446 -19.74 -48.56 27.25
CA TRP A 446 -20.21 -49.39 26.14
C TRP A 446 -20.95 -50.66 26.61
N ASP A 447 -21.77 -50.55 27.66
CA ASP A 447 -22.44 -51.69 28.30
C ASP A 447 -23.86 -52.01 27.78
N SER A 448 -24.44 -51.12 26.96
CA SER A 448 -25.83 -51.23 26.52
C SER A 448 -26.17 -50.36 25.30
N PRO A 449 -27.15 -50.75 24.46
CA PRO A 449 -27.50 -50.04 23.24
C PRO A 449 -28.43 -48.85 23.53
N THR A 450 -27.84 -47.70 23.86
CA THR A 450 -28.60 -46.45 24.02
C THR A 450 -28.74 -45.74 22.67
N PRO A 451 -29.77 -44.88 22.47
CA PRO A 451 -29.90 -44.10 21.25
C PRO A 451 -28.66 -43.26 20.91
N SER A 452 -27.96 -42.76 21.94
CA SER A 452 -26.71 -42.02 21.76
C SER A 452 -25.60 -42.91 21.20
N ARG A 453 -25.41 -44.11 21.75
CA ARG A 453 -24.36 -45.05 21.32
C ARG A 453 -24.64 -45.63 19.93
N ILE A 454 -25.92 -45.92 19.64
CA ILE A 454 -26.35 -46.31 18.29
C ILE A 454 -26.08 -45.16 17.31
N GLY A 455 -26.45 -43.93 17.67
CA GLY A 455 -26.16 -42.75 16.84
C GLY A 455 -24.66 -42.53 16.61
N THR A 456 -23.82 -42.73 17.63
CA THR A 456 -22.36 -42.70 17.51
C THR A 456 -21.85 -43.81 16.60
N PHE A 457 -22.35 -45.03 16.71
CA PHE A 457 -21.96 -46.12 15.83
C PHE A 457 -22.35 -45.85 14.37
N VAL A 458 -23.60 -45.42 14.13
CA VAL A 458 -24.08 -45.08 12.77
C VAL A 458 -23.30 -43.89 12.18
N HIS A 459 -22.87 -42.94 13.01
CA HIS A 459 -21.98 -41.85 12.59
C HIS A 459 -20.65 -42.39 12.03
N GLU A 460 -20.00 -43.31 12.76
CA GLU A 460 -18.74 -43.93 12.31
C GLU A 460 -18.95 -44.85 11.10
N LEU A 461 -20.11 -45.52 11.02
CA LEU A 461 -20.48 -46.32 9.85
C LEU A 461 -20.66 -45.46 8.60
N GLY A 462 -21.14 -44.22 8.74
CA GLY A 462 -21.16 -43.25 7.65
C GLY A 462 -19.77 -42.93 7.10
N HIS A 463 -18.74 -42.90 7.95
CA HIS A 463 -17.34 -42.74 7.52
C HIS A 463 -16.75 -44.00 6.87
N HIS A 464 -17.34 -45.18 7.12
CA HIS A 464 -16.98 -46.41 6.40
C HIS A 464 -17.55 -46.42 4.98
N GLU A 465 -18.80 -46.01 4.84
CA GLU A 465 -19.53 -46.01 3.57
C GLU A 465 -19.16 -44.87 2.63
N THR A 466 -18.45 -43.86 3.13
CA THR A 466 -17.95 -42.73 2.34
C THR A 466 -16.44 -42.67 2.44
N ASP A 467 -15.76 -42.05 1.48
CA ASP A 467 -14.32 -41.77 1.64
C ASP A 467 -14.17 -40.62 2.65
N PRO A 468 -13.68 -40.84 3.88
CA PRO A 468 -13.61 -39.76 4.86
C PRO A 468 -12.64 -38.65 4.44
N VAL A 469 -11.65 -38.92 3.58
CA VAL A 469 -10.71 -37.90 3.06
C VAL A 469 -11.43 -36.96 2.09
N GLU A 470 -12.27 -37.51 1.21
CA GLU A 470 -12.99 -36.75 0.18
C GLU A 470 -14.34 -36.20 0.65
N ALA A 471 -15.06 -36.94 1.50
CA ALA A 471 -16.42 -36.62 1.94
C ALA A 471 -16.43 -35.86 3.27
N GLY A 472 -15.56 -36.17 4.23
CA GLY A 472 -15.61 -35.57 5.57
C GLY A 472 -16.98 -35.78 6.22
N HIS A 473 -17.61 -34.68 6.65
CA HIS A 473 -19.04 -34.63 7.01
C HIS A 473 -19.82 -33.81 5.97
N GLY A 474 -19.52 -34.00 4.69
CA GLY A 474 -20.16 -33.32 3.58
C GLY A 474 -21.58 -33.84 3.29
N PRO A 475 -22.26 -33.30 2.27
CA PRO A 475 -23.63 -33.71 1.91
C PRO A 475 -23.77 -35.21 1.65
N GLU A 476 -22.75 -35.83 1.06
CA GLU A 476 -22.71 -37.28 0.82
C GLU A 476 -22.72 -38.05 2.14
N TRP A 477 -21.84 -37.71 3.09
CA TRP A 477 -21.82 -38.33 4.42
C TRP A 477 -23.15 -38.13 5.17
N TYR A 478 -23.74 -36.93 5.15
CA TYR A 478 -25.04 -36.70 5.80
C TYR A 478 -26.14 -37.54 5.17
N HIS A 479 -26.19 -37.63 3.84
CA HIS A 479 -27.15 -38.48 3.15
C HIS A 479 -26.95 -39.95 3.51
N THR A 480 -25.71 -40.43 3.54
CA THR A 480 -25.40 -41.81 3.94
C THR A 480 -25.84 -42.08 5.38
N VAL A 481 -25.53 -41.21 6.34
CA VAL A 481 -25.95 -41.39 7.73
C VAL A 481 -27.48 -41.33 7.89
N GLU A 482 -28.17 -40.46 7.15
CA GLU A 482 -29.64 -40.43 7.12
C GLU A 482 -30.23 -41.72 6.55
N GLU A 483 -29.66 -42.24 5.46
CA GLU A 483 -30.09 -43.51 4.85
C GLU A 483 -29.86 -44.69 5.80
N LEU A 484 -28.65 -44.84 6.36
CA LEU A 484 -28.31 -45.88 7.33
C LEU A 484 -29.23 -45.81 8.57
N SER A 485 -29.46 -44.61 9.11
CA SER A 485 -30.38 -44.41 10.24
C SER A 485 -31.82 -44.83 9.88
N GLY A 486 -32.27 -44.50 8.66
CA GLY A 486 -33.59 -44.85 8.16
C GLY A 486 -33.77 -46.35 7.96
N GLU A 487 -32.73 -47.07 7.53
CA GLU A 487 -32.73 -48.53 7.39
C GLU A 487 -32.86 -49.23 8.75
N VAL A 488 -32.06 -48.79 9.73
CA VAL A 488 -32.11 -49.31 11.11
C VAL A 488 -33.51 -49.10 11.71
N ILE A 489 -34.06 -47.88 11.60
CA ILE A 489 -35.40 -47.57 12.15
C ILE A 489 -36.49 -48.40 11.47
N ARG A 490 -36.50 -48.47 10.14
CA ARG A 490 -37.54 -49.19 9.38
C ARG A 490 -37.56 -50.68 9.73
N SER A 491 -36.38 -51.30 9.84
CA SER A 491 -36.28 -52.70 10.22
C SER A 491 -36.76 -52.95 11.67
N LEU A 492 -36.52 -52.01 12.59
CA LEU A 492 -37.03 -52.11 13.96
C LEU A 492 -38.56 -51.95 14.04
N GLU A 493 -39.16 -51.12 13.18
CA GLU A 493 -40.62 -50.97 13.11
C GLU A 493 -41.31 -52.22 12.54
N GLU A 494 -40.72 -52.86 11.52
CA GLU A 494 -41.25 -54.08 10.90
C GLU A 494 -41.32 -55.27 11.88
N GLU A 495 -40.38 -55.37 12.83
CA GLU A 495 -40.40 -56.41 13.88
C GLU A 495 -41.39 -56.13 15.02
N ILE A 496 -41.78 -54.87 15.23
CA ILE A 496 -42.79 -54.52 16.24
C ILE A 496 -44.21 -54.80 15.70
N GLU A 497 -44.38 -54.81 14.38
CA GLU A 497 -45.65 -55.12 13.71
C GLU A 497 -45.90 -56.63 13.48
N GLU A 498 -44.86 -57.48 13.57
CA GLU A 498 -44.96 -58.96 13.59
C GLU A 498 -45.19 -59.53 15.01
#